data_AF-A0A950URE3-F1
#
_entry.id   AF-A0A950URE3-F1
#
_cell.length_a   1.000
_cell.length_b   1.000
_cell.length_c   1.000
_cell.angle_alpha   90.00
_cell.angle_beta   90.00
_cell.angle_gamma   90.00
#
_symmetry.space_group_name_H-M   'P 1'
#
loop_
_entity.id
_entity.type
_entity.pdbx_description
1 polymer ?
#
loop_
_entity_poly.entity_id
_entity_poly.type
_entity_poly.pdbx_seq_one_letter_code
_entity_poly.pdbx_strand_id
1 'polypeptide(L)'
;KAVEELVPGVRPVPFGHLGDGNIHFNFSVPKNRDSAAFLARWGEVNLAVHDIVHEFGGSISAEHGIGVQKRDQLPLYKSAAELDVMRALKRTLDPNNILNPGKVITV
;
A
#
# COMPACT_ATOMS: atom_id res chain seq x y z
N LYS A 1 -11.46 9.26 -10.03
CA LYS A 1 -11.39 10.74 -9.93
C LYS A 1 -10.21 11.18 -9.09
N ALA A 2 -10.04 10.69 -7.86
CA ALA A 2 -8.92 11.04 -6.97
C ALA A 2 -7.53 11.09 -7.66
N VAL A 3 -7.12 10.03 -8.37
CA VAL A 3 -5.80 10.01 -9.03
C VAL A 3 -5.74 10.90 -10.28
N GLU A 4 -6.86 11.13 -10.97
CA GLU A 4 -6.93 12.06 -12.11
C GLU A 4 -6.80 13.53 -11.66
N GLU A 5 -7.34 13.86 -10.49
CA GLU A 5 -7.19 15.19 -9.87
C GLU A 5 -5.74 15.44 -9.43
N LEU A 6 -5.09 14.40 -8.91
CA LEU A 6 -3.67 14.46 -8.61
C LEU A 6 -2.88 14.58 -9.92
N VAL A 7 -3.02 13.64 -10.85
CA VAL A 7 -2.27 13.54 -12.10
C VAL A 7 -3.22 13.60 -13.30
N PRO A 8 -3.49 14.80 -13.85
CA PRO A 8 -4.36 14.93 -15.01
C PRO A 8 -3.85 14.16 -16.23
N GLY A 9 -4.77 13.41 -16.86
CA GLY A 9 -4.49 12.53 -18.00
C GLY A 9 -3.83 11.20 -17.63
N VAL A 10 -3.82 10.83 -16.34
CA VAL A 10 -3.33 9.51 -15.91
C VAL A 10 -4.18 8.42 -16.54
N ARG A 11 -3.56 7.28 -16.85
CA ARG A 11 -4.26 6.19 -17.55
C ARG A 11 -4.35 4.98 -16.63
N PRO A 12 -5.49 4.75 -15.95
CA PRO A 12 -5.70 3.53 -15.17
C PRO A 12 -5.58 2.30 -16.07
N VAL A 13 -4.95 1.24 -15.55
CA VAL A 13 -4.80 -0.07 -16.18
C VAL A 13 -5.24 -1.14 -15.18
N PRO A 14 -6.56 -1.23 -14.88
CA PRO A 14 -7.08 -2.21 -13.94
C PRO A 14 -7.21 -3.59 -14.60
N PHE A 15 -6.70 -4.60 -13.93
CA PHE A 15 -6.94 -6.02 -14.25
C PHE A 15 -6.76 -6.85 -12.99
N GLY A 16 -7.29 -8.06 -12.95
CA GLY A 16 -7.08 -8.95 -11.80
C GLY A 16 -8.06 -10.10 -11.74
N HIS A 17 -8.14 -10.68 -10.55
CA HIS A 17 -8.87 -11.88 -10.24
C HIS A 17 -10.22 -11.50 -9.63
N LEU A 18 -11.25 -11.45 -10.48
CA LEU A 18 -12.58 -11.07 -10.00
C LEU A 18 -13.17 -12.10 -9.01
N GLY A 19 -12.77 -13.38 -9.12
CA GLY A 19 -13.30 -14.46 -8.29
C GLY A 19 -12.95 -14.33 -6.79
N ASP A 20 -11.87 -13.65 -6.45
CA ASP A 20 -11.44 -13.40 -5.06
C ASP A 20 -11.42 -11.91 -4.69
N GLY A 21 -11.76 -11.03 -5.64
CA GLY A 21 -11.80 -9.59 -5.44
C GLY A 21 -10.43 -8.89 -5.50
N ASN A 22 -9.35 -9.57 -5.93
CA ASN A 22 -8.02 -8.97 -6.06
C ASN A 22 -7.84 -8.26 -7.41
N ILE A 23 -7.67 -6.93 -7.38
CA ILE A 23 -7.43 -6.11 -8.58
C ILE A 23 -6.06 -5.45 -8.52
N HIS A 24 -5.23 -5.71 -9.53
CA HIS A 24 -4.03 -4.95 -9.82
C HIS A 24 -4.41 -3.60 -10.45
N PHE A 25 -4.60 -2.60 -9.59
CA PHE A 25 -5.01 -1.27 -10.02
C PHE A 25 -3.80 -0.39 -10.38
N ASN A 26 -3.28 -0.57 -11.58
CA ASN A 26 -2.08 0.12 -12.04
C ASN A 26 -2.39 1.45 -12.76
N PHE A 27 -1.38 2.29 -12.90
CA PHE A 27 -1.46 3.52 -13.70
C PHE A 27 -0.30 3.60 -14.69
N SER A 28 -0.61 3.93 -15.93
CA SER A 28 0.39 4.35 -16.90
C SER A 28 0.51 5.87 -16.94
N VAL A 29 1.75 6.34 -17.14
CA VAL A 29 2.05 7.76 -17.33
C VAL A 29 1.18 8.37 -18.43
N PRO A 30 0.69 9.62 -18.28
CA PRO A 30 0.01 10.32 -19.36
C PRO A 30 0.91 10.39 -20.60
N LYS A 31 0.32 10.41 -21.79
CA LYS A 31 1.09 10.51 -23.04
C LYS A 31 1.94 11.78 -23.05
N ASN A 32 3.18 11.69 -23.53
CA ASN A 32 4.11 12.81 -23.67
C ASN A 32 4.43 13.55 -22.33
N ARG A 33 4.36 12.85 -21.19
CA ARG A 33 4.79 13.37 -19.89
C ARG A 33 6.05 12.67 -19.41
N ASP A 34 6.76 13.33 -18.51
CA ASP A 34 7.95 12.79 -17.87
C ASP A 34 7.60 11.67 -16.87
N SER A 35 8.17 10.49 -17.10
CA SER A 35 8.03 9.32 -16.24
C SER A 35 8.65 9.54 -14.86
N ALA A 36 9.76 10.28 -14.75
CA ALA A 36 10.42 10.50 -13.46
C ALA A 36 9.56 11.41 -12.57
N ALA A 37 9.05 12.52 -13.11
CA ALA A 37 8.08 13.37 -12.42
C ALA A 37 6.80 12.62 -12.03
N PHE A 38 6.32 11.67 -12.86
CA PHE A 38 5.18 10.84 -12.51
C PHE A 38 5.48 9.90 -11.33
N LEU A 39 6.62 9.21 -11.36
CA LEU A 39 7.04 8.30 -10.29
C LEU A 39 7.34 9.03 -8.97
N ALA A 40 7.78 10.29 -9.02
CA ALA A 40 7.96 11.11 -7.81
C ALA A 40 6.66 11.28 -7.00
N ARG A 41 5.50 11.12 -7.65
CA ARG A 41 4.17 11.24 -7.02
C ARG A 41 3.59 9.91 -6.55
N TRP A 42 4.37 8.83 -6.61
CA TRP A 42 3.95 7.49 -6.23
C TRP A 42 3.34 7.43 -4.83
N GLY A 43 3.90 8.16 -3.86
CA GLY A 43 3.38 8.22 -2.49
C GLY A 43 1.96 8.77 -2.39
N GLU A 44 1.72 9.95 -2.99
CA GLU A 44 0.40 10.61 -3.03
C GLU A 44 -0.64 9.73 -3.73
N VAL A 45 -0.26 9.13 -4.87
CA VAL A 45 -1.16 8.26 -5.64
C VAL A 45 -1.54 7.00 -4.85
N ASN A 46 -0.58 6.37 -4.17
CA ASN A 46 -0.90 5.19 -3.35
C ASN A 46 -1.80 5.54 -2.17
N LEU A 47 -1.56 6.66 -1.47
CA LEU A 47 -2.44 7.10 -0.38
C LEU A 47 -3.86 7.29 -0.89
N ALA A 48 -4.05 8.05 -1.98
CA ALA A 48 -5.38 8.29 -2.54
C ALA A 48 -6.12 6.99 -2.94
N VAL A 49 -5.41 5.98 -3.45
CA VAL A 49 -6.00 4.68 -3.77
C VAL A 49 -6.29 3.87 -2.51
N HIS A 50 -5.35 3.81 -1.57
CA HIS A 50 -5.48 3.07 -0.33
C HIS A 50 -6.61 3.60 0.56
N ASP A 51 -6.81 4.92 0.61
CA ASP A 51 -7.94 5.55 1.33
C ASP A 51 -9.28 5.09 0.76
N ILE A 52 -9.42 5.05 -0.56
CA ILE A 52 -10.63 4.52 -1.23
C ILE A 52 -10.79 3.04 -0.91
N VAL A 53 -9.73 2.24 -1.05
CA VAL A 53 -9.79 0.80 -0.74
C VAL A 53 -10.25 0.58 0.70
N HIS A 54 -9.76 1.38 1.65
CA HIS A 54 -10.14 1.29 3.06
C HIS A 54 -11.59 1.72 3.31
N GLU A 55 -12.08 2.78 2.66
CA GLU A 55 -13.49 3.22 2.72
C GLU A 55 -14.46 2.10 2.33
N PHE A 56 -14.08 1.27 1.35
CA PHE A 56 -14.84 0.10 0.91
C PHE A 56 -14.57 -1.18 1.72
N GLY A 57 -13.83 -1.09 2.83
CA GLY A 57 -13.50 -2.25 3.68
C GLY A 57 -12.51 -3.24 3.05
N GLY A 58 -11.75 -2.82 2.04
CA GLY A 58 -10.76 -3.63 1.34
C GLY A 58 -9.40 -3.69 2.04
N SER A 59 -8.45 -4.38 1.40
CA SER A 59 -7.06 -4.50 1.87
C SER A 59 -6.09 -3.75 0.96
N ILE A 60 -5.21 -2.93 1.55
CA ILE A 60 -4.11 -2.25 0.83
C ILE A 60 -3.04 -3.23 0.31
N SER A 61 -3.09 -4.50 0.72
CA SER A 61 -2.24 -5.55 0.18
C SER A 61 -2.98 -6.88 0.19
N ALA A 62 -3.48 -7.30 -0.97
CA ALA A 62 -4.15 -8.59 -1.13
C ALA A 62 -3.16 -9.75 -1.05
N GLU A 63 -2.04 -9.69 -1.80
CA GLU A 63 -1.12 -10.83 -1.94
C GLU A 63 0.37 -10.51 -1.71
N HIS A 64 0.84 -9.31 -2.08
CA HIS A 64 2.27 -8.97 -2.05
C HIS A 64 2.83 -8.69 -0.63
N GLY A 65 1.96 -8.65 0.38
CA GLY A 65 2.33 -8.35 1.77
C GLY A 65 2.70 -6.89 2.01
N ILE A 66 3.28 -6.61 3.18
CA ILE A 66 3.61 -5.23 3.63
C ILE A 66 5.06 -4.86 3.32
N GLY A 67 6.01 -5.77 3.62
CA GLY A 67 7.44 -5.54 3.41
C GLY A 67 7.93 -4.26 4.09
N VAL A 68 8.82 -3.52 3.43
CA VAL A 68 9.19 -2.15 3.84
C VAL A 68 8.26 -1.12 3.20
N GLN A 69 7.85 -1.36 1.95
CA GLN A 69 7.14 -0.39 1.12
C GLN A 69 5.84 0.13 1.75
N LYS A 70 5.06 -0.74 2.39
CA LYS A 70 3.77 -0.38 3.00
C LYS A 70 3.83 -0.30 4.53
N ARG A 71 5.00 -0.55 5.13
CA ARG A 71 5.17 -0.62 6.60
C ARG A 71 4.74 0.66 7.28
N ASP A 72 5.19 1.79 6.77
CA ASP A 72 4.96 3.09 7.40
C ASP A 72 3.52 3.60 7.16
N GLN A 73 2.84 3.05 6.16
CA GLN A 73 1.42 3.31 5.89
C GLN A 73 0.49 2.34 6.63
N LEU A 74 0.96 1.16 7.05
CA LEU A 74 0.16 0.15 7.72
C LEU A 74 -0.65 0.69 8.92
N PRO A 75 -0.10 1.59 9.77
CA PRO A 75 -0.84 2.14 10.90
C PRO A 75 -2.06 2.99 10.53
N LEU A 76 -2.15 3.47 9.28
CA LEU A 76 -3.30 4.22 8.79
C LEU A 76 -4.51 3.32 8.51
N TYR A 77 -4.27 2.03 8.23
CA TYR A 77 -5.29 1.09 7.72
C TYR A 77 -5.50 -0.13 8.62
N LYS A 78 -4.85 -0.16 9.79
CA LYS A 78 -4.97 -1.21 10.79
C LYS A 78 -5.27 -0.62 12.15
N SER A 79 -6.09 -1.31 12.93
CA SER A 79 -6.42 -0.88 14.28
C SER A 79 -5.19 -0.95 15.19
N ALA A 80 -5.18 -0.12 16.23
CA ALA A 80 -4.13 -0.17 17.25
C ALA A 80 -3.99 -1.58 17.87
N ALA A 81 -5.12 -2.26 18.12
CA ALA A 81 -5.14 -3.60 18.67
C ALA A 81 -4.45 -4.63 17.74
N GLU A 82 -4.72 -4.60 16.44
CA GLU A 82 -4.03 -5.48 15.47
C GLU A 82 -2.53 -5.22 15.47
N LEU A 83 -2.11 -3.95 15.45
CA LEU A 83 -0.70 -3.57 15.43
C LEU A 83 0.02 -4.00 16.72
N ASP A 84 -0.64 -3.88 17.87
CA ASP A 84 -0.06 -4.26 19.16
C ASP A 84 0.12 -5.78 19.27
N VAL A 85 -0.83 -6.56 18.76
CA VAL A 85 -0.67 -8.02 18.64
C VAL A 85 0.52 -8.36 17.73
N MET A 86 0.65 -7.71 16.56
CA MET A 86 1.78 -7.94 15.66
C MET A 86 3.12 -7.62 16.33
N ARG A 87 3.22 -6.49 17.04
CA ARG A 87 4.43 -6.09 17.78
C ARG A 87 4.74 -7.06 18.92
N ALA A 88 3.74 -7.49 19.67
CA ALA A 88 3.90 -8.46 20.74
C ALA A 88 4.47 -9.77 20.20
N LEU A 89 3.85 -10.33 19.15
CA LEU A 89 4.35 -11.55 18.49
C LEU A 89 5.78 -11.40 17.99
N LYS A 90 6.11 -10.26 17.35
CA LYS A 90 7.46 -9.99 16.87
C LYS A 90 8.48 -9.96 18.01
N ARG A 91 8.18 -9.30 19.12
CA ARG A 91 9.07 -9.25 20.30
C ARG A 91 9.21 -10.60 21.00
N THR A 92 8.13 -11.39 21.05
CA THR A 92 8.14 -12.73 21.65
C THR A 92 8.99 -13.71 20.83
N LEU A 93 8.83 -13.69 19.51
CA LEU A 93 9.52 -14.64 18.61
C LEU A 93 10.95 -14.19 18.25
N ASP A 94 11.23 -12.89 18.30
CA ASP A 94 12.53 -12.32 17.95
C ASP A 94 12.94 -11.22 18.96
N PRO A 95 13.28 -11.59 20.21
CA PRO A 95 13.60 -10.65 21.28
C PRO A 95 14.84 -9.80 21.00
N ASN A 96 15.76 -10.30 20.16
CA ASN A 96 16.97 -9.57 19.75
C ASN A 96 16.79 -8.76 18.46
N ASN A 97 15.60 -8.79 17.85
CA ASN A 97 15.25 -8.10 16.60
C ASN A 97 16.21 -8.39 15.42
N ILE A 98 16.65 -9.65 15.27
CA ILE A 98 17.58 -10.08 14.22
C ILE A 98 16.89 -10.69 12.99
N LEU A 99 15.62 -11.11 13.14
CA LEU A 99 14.83 -11.69 12.07
C LEU A 99 14.19 -10.58 11.23
N ASN A 100 14.96 -10.11 10.24
CA ASN A 100 14.47 -9.20 9.19
C ASN A 100 13.93 -7.86 9.74
N PRO A 101 14.75 -7.10 10.49
CA PRO A 101 14.30 -5.90 11.19
C PRO A 101 13.71 -4.86 10.23
N GLY A 102 12.67 -4.17 10.71
CA GLY A 102 12.02 -3.10 9.98
C GLY A 102 11.22 -3.55 8.75
N LYS A 103 10.87 -4.83 8.61
CA LYS A 103 9.90 -5.29 7.61
C LYS A 103 8.59 -5.67 8.29
N VAL A 104 7.47 -5.33 7.67
CA VAL A 104 6.09 -5.52 8.15
C VAL A 104 5.73 -4.63 9.35
N ILE A 105 6.46 -4.74 10.45
CA ILE A 105 6.22 -3.99 11.70
C ILE A 105 7.55 -3.55 12.31
N THR A 106 7.57 -2.37 12.94
CA THR A 106 8.69 -1.90 13.75
C THR A 106 8.40 -2.16 15.23
N VAL A 107 9.39 -2.67 15.96
CA VAL A 107 9.31 -2.99 17.40
C VAL A 107 10.43 -2.35 18.19
#